data_AF-A0A9E3DQI9-F1
#
_entry.id   AF-A0A9E3DQI9-F1
#
_cell.length_a   1.000
_cell.length_b   1.000
_cell.length_c   1.000
_cell.angle_alpha   90.00
_cell.angle_beta   90.00
_cell.angle_gamma   90.00
#
_symmetry.space_group_name_H-M   'P 1'
#
loop_
_entity.id
_entity.type
_entity.pdbx_description
1 polymer ?
#
loop_
_entity_poly.entity_id
_entity_poly.type
_entity_poly.pdbx_seq_one_letter_code
_entity_poly.pdbx_strand_id
1 'polypeptide(L)'
;MALFLDSHTPEYSRADGARQIIWDMATAINLELRELAASGCQVIQLEEPTIHFTSAYTPEDRETLEFLVEALNHEITGLEGCEVWIHTCWGNPMMQRVFDKTSYRDAIELYLDRVNCDVWTVEMKDRGGADLELFGNWRETLTKKIAIGAVSHRQLQVERPAEVADQIRRAAKFIDLDKLIVSSDCGFGREGLGRGHAFFKAAALAMGANIVRRENGLPESYVPAADEKLAMDRVPPTYIE
;
A
#
# COMPACT_ATOMS: atom_id res chain seq x y z
N MET A 1 15.52 -1.29 3.94
CA MET A 1 15.92 -1.34 5.37
C MET A 1 17.44 -1.20 5.58
N ALA A 2 18.29 -1.76 4.72
CA ALA A 2 19.75 -1.68 4.87
C ALA A 2 20.42 -0.32 4.60
N LEU A 3 19.75 0.62 3.91
CA LEU A 3 20.29 1.96 3.68
C LEU A 3 20.59 2.72 5.00
N PHE A 4 19.94 2.33 6.10
CA PHE A 4 20.09 2.94 7.42
C PHE A 4 20.81 2.03 8.44
N LEU A 5 21.34 0.88 8.00
CA LEU A 5 22.06 -0.04 8.87
C LEU A 5 23.55 0.28 8.84
N ASP A 6 24.09 0.69 9.99
CA ASP A 6 25.53 0.66 10.22
C ASP A 6 25.95 -0.79 10.49
N SER A 7 26.56 -1.43 9.50
CA SER A 7 27.22 -2.72 9.74
C SER A 7 28.53 -2.47 10.51
N HIS A 8 28.67 -3.15 11.64
CA HIS A 8 29.91 -3.20 12.41
C HIS A 8 30.75 -4.44 12.09
N THR A 9 30.41 -5.17 11.03
CA THR A 9 31.10 -6.39 10.64
C THR A 9 32.26 -6.06 9.68
N PRO A 10 33.38 -6.81 9.72
CA PRO A 10 34.53 -6.55 8.85
C PRO A 10 34.29 -6.92 7.39
N GLU A 11 33.23 -7.67 7.08
CA GLU A 11 32.88 -8.12 5.72
C GLU A 11 32.39 -6.99 4.81
N TYR A 12 31.89 -5.90 5.38
CA TYR A 12 31.34 -4.77 4.62
C TYR A 12 32.09 -3.48 4.97
N SER A 13 32.73 -2.85 3.98
CA SER A 13 33.39 -1.54 4.18
C SER A 13 32.35 -0.43 4.33
N ARG A 14 32.66 0.65 5.05
CA ARG A 14 31.72 1.78 5.26
C ARG A 14 31.35 2.55 3.99
N ALA A 15 32.15 2.47 2.91
CA ALA A 15 31.92 3.23 1.68
C ALA A 15 31.23 2.39 0.58
N ASP A 16 31.69 1.14 0.36
CA ASP A 16 31.15 0.26 -0.70
C ASP A 16 30.24 -0.85 -0.15
N GLY A 17 30.30 -1.11 1.16
CA GLY A 17 29.56 -2.20 1.80
C GLY A 17 28.07 -1.95 1.92
N ALA A 18 27.60 -0.71 1.92
CA ALA A 18 26.17 -0.41 2.05
C ALA A 18 25.34 -1.00 0.90
N ARG A 19 25.80 -0.85 -0.35
CA ARG A 19 25.15 -1.45 -1.52
C ARG A 19 25.24 -2.98 -1.47
N GLN A 20 26.39 -3.53 -1.11
CA GLN A 20 26.54 -4.97 -0.99
C GLN A 20 25.62 -5.57 0.08
N ILE A 21 25.50 -4.94 1.25
CA ILE A 21 24.56 -5.35 2.30
C ILE A 21 23.11 -5.31 1.79
N ILE A 22 22.72 -4.24 1.10
CA ILE A 22 21.37 -4.14 0.51
C ILE A 22 21.12 -5.30 -0.45
N TRP A 23 22.09 -5.60 -1.32
CA TRP A 23 21.99 -6.69 -2.29
C TRP A 23 21.92 -8.07 -1.63
N ASP A 24 22.74 -8.31 -0.62
CA ASP A 24 22.76 -9.58 0.12
C ASP A 24 21.48 -9.77 0.94
N MET A 25 20.93 -8.68 1.49
CA MET A 25 19.61 -8.71 2.13
C MET A 25 18.48 -8.97 1.13
N ALA A 26 18.48 -8.31 -0.03
CA ALA A 26 17.52 -8.58 -1.09
C ALA A 26 17.58 -10.05 -1.53
N THR A 27 18.79 -10.62 -1.63
CA THR A 27 19.00 -12.04 -1.91
C THR A 27 18.43 -12.94 -0.82
N ALA A 28 18.72 -12.64 0.44
CA ALA A 28 18.23 -13.44 1.57
C ALA A 28 16.70 -13.39 1.67
N ILE A 29 16.09 -12.22 1.50
CA ILE A 29 14.63 -12.07 1.52
C ILE A 29 14.01 -12.78 0.31
N ASN A 30 14.60 -12.68 -0.89
CA ASN A 30 14.10 -13.39 -2.07
C ASN A 30 13.95 -14.90 -1.84
N LEU A 31 14.89 -15.54 -1.14
CA LEU A 31 14.80 -16.96 -0.79
C LEU A 31 13.53 -17.26 0.01
N GLU A 32 13.25 -16.46 1.05
CA GLU A 32 12.05 -16.59 1.88
C GLU A 32 10.76 -16.31 1.09
N LEU A 33 10.76 -15.30 0.22
CA LEU A 33 9.60 -14.97 -0.61
C LEU A 33 9.26 -16.11 -1.59
N ARG A 34 10.29 -16.74 -2.17
CA ARG A 34 10.11 -17.88 -3.07
C ARG A 34 9.61 -19.12 -2.33
N GLU A 35 10.07 -19.37 -1.11
CA GLU A 35 9.53 -20.44 -0.26
C GLU A 35 8.07 -20.17 0.13
N LEU A 36 7.73 -18.92 0.44
CA LEU A 36 6.36 -18.51 0.75
C LEU A 36 5.43 -18.68 -0.47
N ALA A 37 5.88 -18.27 -1.66
CA ALA A 37 5.15 -18.47 -2.91
C ALA A 37 4.98 -19.97 -3.21
N ALA A 38 6.04 -20.77 -3.10
CA ALA A 38 6.00 -22.22 -3.30
C ALA A 38 5.07 -22.94 -2.30
N SER A 39 4.85 -22.36 -1.12
CA SER A 39 3.90 -22.85 -0.11
C SER A 39 2.43 -22.53 -0.45
N GLY A 40 2.17 -21.88 -1.58
CA GLY A 40 0.83 -21.55 -2.07
C GLY A 40 0.33 -20.15 -1.69
N CYS A 41 1.22 -19.26 -1.23
CA CYS A 41 0.85 -17.87 -1.00
C CYS A 41 0.47 -17.19 -2.32
N GLN A 42 -0.73 -16.61 -2.39
CA GLN A 42 -1.26 -16.00 -3.61
C GLN A 42 -0.91 -14.52 -3.77
N VAL A 43 -0.62 -13.84 -2.66
CA VAL A 43 -0.32 -12.40 -2.62
C VAL A 43 0.79 -12.15 -1.62
N ILE A 44 1.86 -11.50 -2.05
CA ILE A 44 2.98 -11.07 -1.19
C ILE A 44 3.08 -9.55 -1.28
N GLN A 45 3.06 -8.89 -0.12
CA GLN A 45 3.30 -7.45 -0.01
C GLN A 45 4.67 -7.17 0.60
N LEU A 46 5.47 -6.33 -0.06
CA LEU A 46 6.71 -5.79 0.47
C LEU A 46 6.54 -4.32 0.86
N GLU A 47 7.19 -3.95 1.94
CA GLU A 47 7.22 -2.59 2.48
C GLU A 47 8.46 -1.87 1.97
N GLU A 48 8.32 -1.03 0.95
CA GLU A 48 9.44 -0.32 0.32
C GLU A 48 9.15 1.19 0.32
N PRO A 49 9.50 1.91 1.39
CA PRO A 49 9.32 3.36 1.41
C PRO A 49 10.57 4.15 0.99
N THR A 50 11.70 3.48 0.79
CA THR A 50 13.01 4.14 0.62
C THR A 50 13.10 4.79 -0.75
N ILE A 51 12.64 4.15 -1.83
CA ILE A 51 12.74 4.72 -3.19
C ILE A 51 11.98 6.04 -3.27
N HIS A 52 10.76 6.13 -2.76
CA HIS A 52 9.99 7.39 -2.84
C HIS A 52 10.46 8.43 -1.84
N PHE A 53 11.01 8.03 -0.68
CA PHE A 53 11.69 8.97 0.21
C PHE A 53 12.92 9.58 -0.45
N THR A 54 13.82 8.75 -1.01
CA THR A 54 15.00 9.24 -1.73
C THR A 54 14.59 10.10 -2.93
N SER A 55 13.59 9.69 -3.71
CA SER A 55 13.10 10.49 -4.83
C SER A 55 12.55 11.85 -4.39
N ALA A 56 11.85 11.90 -3.26
CA ALA A 56 11.33 13.15 -2.73
C ALA A 56 12.45 14.04 -2.18
N TYR A 57 13.41 13.53 -1.41
CA TYR A 57 14.38 14.38 -0.72
C TYR A 57 15.66 14.66 -1.52
N THR A 58 16.08 13.73 -2.38
CA THR A 58 17.31 13.80 -3.19
C THR A 58 17.06 13.26 -4.62
N PRO A 59 16.14 13.85 -5.41
CA PRO A 59 15.79 13.37 -6.75
C PRO A 59 16.97 13.36 -7.75
N GLU A 60 18.01 14.14 -7.48
CA GLU A 60 19.25 14.22 -8.27
C GLU A 60 20.16 13.01 -8.09
N ASP A 61 20.01 12.22 -7.02
CA ASP A 61 20.80 11.01 -6.77
C ASP A 61 20.25 9.82 -7.58
N ARG A 62 20.36 9.95 -8.90
CA ARG A 62 19.86 8.97 -9.87
C ARG A 62 20.54 7.61 -9.71
N GLU A 63 21.83 7.61 -9.37
CA GLU A 63 22.61 6.38 -9.20
C GLU A 63 22.09 5.53 -8.04
N THR A 64 21.80 6.16 -6.89
CA THR A 64 21.21 5.46 -5.75
C THR A 64 19.79 4.98 -6.06
N LEU A 65 18.97 5.81 -6.72
CA LEU A 65 17.61 5.42 -7.10
C LEU A 65 17.60 4.23 -8.07
N GLU A 66 18.49 4.23 -9.06
CA GLU A 66 18.66 3.11 -10.00
C GLU A 66 19.05 1.83 -9.27
N PHE A 67 20.04 1.91 -8.39
CA PHE A 67 20.47 0.78 -7.57
C PHE A 67 19.34 0.23 -6.67
N LEU A 68 18.55 1.10 -6.04
CA LEU A 68 17.44 0.66 -5.17
C LEU A 68 16.34 -0.05 -5.95
N VAL A 69 16.01 0.41 -7.15
CA VAL A 69 15.07 -0.26 -8.04
C VAL A 69 15.60 -1.62 -8.48
N GLU A 70 16.89 -1.72 -8.82
CA GLU A 70 17.54 -2.99 -9.17
C GLU A 70 17.52 -3.99 -8.01
N ALA A 71 17.85 -3.53 -6.80
CA ALA A 71 17.82 -4.36 -5.60
C ALA A 71 16.40 -4.85 -5.27
N LEU A 72 15.38 -3.98 -5.38
CA LEU A 72 13.98 -4.37 -5.19
C LEU A 72 13.53 -5.40 -6.23
N ASN A 73 13.87 -5.18 -7.49
CA ASN A 73 13.54 -6.12 -8.57
C ASN A 73 14.22 -7.48 -8.36
N HIS A 74 15.47 -7.49 -7.88
CA HIS A 74 16.16 -8.72 -7.47
C HIS A 74 15.45 -9.41 -6.31
N GLU A 75 15.05 -8.66 -5.27
CA GLU A 75 14.30 -9.16 -4.11
C GLU A 75 13.00 -9.88 -4.51
N ILE A 76 12.29 -9.39 -5.54
CA ILE A 76 10.98 -9.92 -5.95
C ILE A 76 11.02 -10.84 -7.19
N THR A 77 12.20 -11.25 -7.65
CA THR A 77 12.33 -12.12 -8.84
C THR A 77 11.94 -13.57 -8.53
N GLY A 78 11.32 -14.26 -9.49
CA GLY A 78 11.01 -15.71 -9.39
C GLY A 78 9.83 -16.03 -8.48
N LEU A 79 8.85 -15.13 -8.40
CA LEU A 79 7.61 -15.28 -7.64
C LEU A 79 6.43 -15.63 -8.56
N GLU A 80 6.65 -16.49 -9.56
CA GLU A 80 5.60 -16.85 -10.52
C GLU A 80 4.37 -17.45 -9.83
N GLY A 81 3.18 -16.96 -10.20
CA GLY A 81 1.91 -17.42 -9.62
C GLY A 81 1.52 -16.71 -8.31
N CYS A 82 2.33 -15.76 -7.84
CA CYS A 82 2.01 -14.88 -6.72
C CYS A 82 1.84 -13.43 -7.21
N GLU A 83 0.79 -12.73 -6.77
CA GLU A 83 0.62 -11.29 -7.04
C GLU A 83 1.50 -10.49 -6.08
N VAL A 84 2.42 -9.69 -6.62
CA VAL A 84 3.40 -8.92 -5.84
C VAL A 84 2.90 -7.48 -5.63
N TRP A 85 2.78 -7.09 -4.37
CA TRP A 85 2.37 -5.75 -3.95
C TRP A 85 3.57 -4.99 -3.38
N ILE A 86 3.73 -3.73 -3.78
CA ILE A 86 4.72 -2.83 -3.18
C ILE A 86 3.98 -1.73 -2.43
N HIS A 87 4.17 -1.71 -1.11
CA HIS A 87 3.60 -0.70 -0.25
C HIS A 87 4.51 0.51 -0.11
N THR A 88 3.94 1.68 -0.36
CA THR A 88 4.56 2.98 -0.10
C THR A 88 3.65 3.86 0.75
N CYS A 89 4.22 4.50 1.76
CA CYS A 89 3.54 5.49 2.59
C CYS A 89 4.53 6.53 3.10
N TRP A 90 4.05 7.57 3.77
CA TRP A 90 4.86 8.62 4.37
C TRP A 90 5.07 8.39 5.87
N GLY A 91 5.22 7.12 6.25
CA GLY A 91 5.60 6.69 7.59
C GLY A 91 4.48 6.70 8.62
N ASN A 92 4.59 5.78 9.58
CA ASN A 92 3.68 5.64 10.72
C ASN A 92 4.43 5.41 12.06
N PRO A 93 5.41 6.24 12.46
CA PRO A 93 5.94 6.16 13.82
C PRO A 93 4.91 6.76 14.78
N MET A 94 4.24 5.91 15.57
CA MET A 94 3.28 6.35 16.60
C MET A 94 2.12 7.21 16.03
N MET A 95 1.63 6.91 14.82
CA MET A 95 0.67 7.73 14.05
C MET A 95 1.11 9.15 13.72
N GLN A 96 2.38 9.48 13.93
CA GLN A 96 2.84 10.83 13.65
C GLN A 96 3.20 10.99 12.19
N ARG A 97 2.87 12.16 11.66
CA ARG A 97 3.42 12.62 10.39
C ARG A 97 4.85 13.06 10.64
N VAL A 98 5.79 12.37 10.01
CA VAL A 98 7.24 12.64 10.15
C VAL A 98 7.90 13.18 8.89
N PHE A 99 7.15 13.24 7.78
CA PHE A 99 7.62 13.84 6.53
C PHE A 99 6.75 15.05 6.15
N ASP A 100 7.42 16.10 5.70
CA ASP A 100 6.83 17.34 5.17
C ASP A 100 6.68 17.27 3.65
N LYS A 101 7.73 16.87 2.94
CA LYS A 101 7.75 16.64 1.49
C LYS A 101 7.17 15.27 1.17
N THR A 102 5.90 15.26 0.77
CA THR A 102 5.10 14.04 0.56
C THR A 102 4.49 14.02 -0.84
N SER A 103 5.31 13.93 -1.90
CA SER A 103 4.82 13.77 -3.28
C SER A 103 5.48 12.59 -3.97
N TYR A 104 4.68 11.83 -4.72
CA TYR A 104 5.14 10.72 -5.55
C TYR A 104 5.61 11.16 -6.94
N ARG A 105 5.53 12.47 -7.27
CA ARG A 105 5.87 12.99 -8.59
C ARG A 105 7.23 12.55 -9.09
N ASP A 106 8.24 12.60 -8.23
CA ASP A 106 9.63 12.29 -8.59
C ASP A 106 9.88 10.77 -8.66
N ALA A 107 9.00 9.96 -8.07
CA ALA A 107 9.11 8.50 -8.03
C ALA A 107 8.16 7.76 -8.99
N ILE A 108 7.18 8.46 -9.58
CA ILE A 108 6.07 7.81 -10.29
C ILE A 108 6.54 6.94 -11.46
N GLU A 109 7.50 7.42 -12.24
CA GLU A 109 8.09 6.66 -13.36
C GLU A 109 8.82 5.41 -12.85
N LEU A 110 9.52 5.51 -11.70
CA LEU A 110 10.22 4.36 -11.12
C LEU A 110 9.23 3.23 -10.79
N TYR A 111 8.11 3.54 -10.14
CA TYR A 111 7.13 2.51 -9.75
C TYR A 111 6.25 2.02 -10.89
N LEU A 112 5.91 2.88 -11.85
CA LEU A 112 5.00 2.49 -12.94
C LEU A 112 5.71 1.76 -14.08
N ASP A 113 6.98 2.09 -14.35
CA ASP A 113 7.73 1.50 -15.48
C ASP A 113 8.87 0.58 -15.07
N ARG A 114 9.52 0.81 -13.93
CA ARG A 114 10.78 0.13 -13.60
C ARG A 114 10.67 -0.91 -12.49
N VAL A 115 9.71 -0.77 -11.57
CA VAL A 115 9.48 -1.75 -10.49
C VAL A 115 8.57 -2.87 -10.99
N ASN A 116 9.07 -4.10 -10.95
CA ASN A 116 8.42 -5.30 -11.48
C ASN A 116 7.40 -5.91 -10.50
N CYS A 117 6.45 -5.11 -10.02
CA CYS A 117 5.35 -5.60 -9.18
C CYS A 117 4.02 -5.65 -9.95
N ASP A 118 2.97 -6.20 -9.34
CA ASP A 118 1.62 -6.22 -9.91
C ASP A 118 0.77 -5.06 -9.38
N VAL A 119 0.93 -4.75 -8.09
CA VAL A 119 0.15 -3.71 -7.40
C VAL A 119 1.08 -2.72 -6.71
N TRP A 120 0.85 -1.43 -6.94
CA TRP A 120 1.52 -0.36 -6.18
C TRP A 120 0.51 0.32 -5.26
N THR A 121 0.82 0.38 -3.96
CA THR A 121 -0.04 1.06 -3.00
C THR A 121 0.50 2.45 -2.66
N VAL A 122 -0.39 3.45 -2.58
CA VAL A 122 -0.03 4.85 -2.36
C VAL A 122 -0.86 5.52 -1.25
N GLU A 123 -0.19 6.25 -0.35
CA GLU A 123 -0.85 7.07 0.69
C GLU A 123 -1.53 8.29 0.06
N MET A 124 -2.84 8.43 0.28
CA MET A 124 -3.70 9.41 -0.41
C MET A 124 -4.66 10.14 0.53
N LYS A 125 -5.33 9.45 1.46
CA LYS A 125 -6.41 10.01 2.28
C LYS A 125 -5.93 11.16 3.16
N ASP A 126 -4.85 10.97 3.91
CA ASP A 126 -4.24 12.01 4.76
C ASP A 126 -3.61 13.14 3.94
N ARG A 127 -3.32 12.88 2.67
CA ARG A 127 -2.79 13.85 1.69
C ARG A 127 -3.90 14.53 0.88
N GLY A 128 -5.17 14.31 1.23
CA GLY A 128 -6.31 14.89 0.54
C GLY A 128 -6.46 14.43 -0.92
N GLY A 129 -5.86 13.30 -1.31
CA GLY A 129 -5.81 12.79 -2.67
C GLY A 129 -4.79 13.51 -3.56
N ALA A 130 -3.76 14.14 -2.98
CA ALA A 130 -2.66 14.74 -3.74
C ALA A 130 -1.94 13.68 -4.60
N ASP A 131 -1.56 14.08 -5.81
CA ASP A 131 -0.94 13.25 -6.86
C ASP A 131 -1.86 12.26 -7.58
N LEU A 132 -3.16 12.21 -7.27
CA LEU A 132 -4.10 11.37 -8.04
C LEU A 132 -4.09 11.72 -9.54
N GLU A 133 -3.96 13.01 -9.86
CA GLU A 133 -3.92 13.50 -11.23
C GLU A 133 -2.69 13.01 -12.01
N LEU A 134 -1.60 12.63 -11.33
CA LEU A 134 -0.39 12.15 -12.00
C LEU A 134 -0.64 10.85 -12.75
N PHE A 135 -1.49 9.97 -12.21
CA PHE A 135 -1.89 8.73 -12.86
C PHE A 135 -2.64 8.97 -14.18
N GLY A 136 -3.24 10.15 -14.36
CA GLY A 136 -3.91 10.51 -15.61
C GLY A 136 -2.99 10.45 -16.83
N ASN A 137 -1.69 10.74 -16.65
CA ASN A 137 -0.68 10.65 -17.73
C ASN A 137 -0.35 9.19 -18.12
N TRP A 138 -0.66 8.24 -17.25
CA TRP A 138 -0.35 6.82 -17.41
C TRP A 138 -1.59 5.98 -17.68
N ARG A 139 -2.79 6.54 -17.61
CA ARG A 139 -4.06 5.79 -17.62
C ARG A 139 -4.13 4.77 -18.76
N GLU A 140 -3.76 5.17 -19.96
CA GLU A 140 -3.82 4.34 -21.17
C GLU A 140 -2.71 3.28 -21.24
N THR A 141 -1.54 3.55 -20.66
CA THR A 141 -0.36 2.67 -20.69
C THR A 141 -0.17 1.86 -19.42
N LEU A 142 -0.96 2.12 -18.38
CA LEU A 142 -0.82 1.50 -17.06
C LEU A 142 -0.98 -0.02 -17.15
N THR A 143 0.08 -0.76 -16.86
CA THR A 143 0.11 -2.23 -16.93
C THR A 143 -0.24 -2.91 -15.60
N LYS A 144 -0.26 -2.14 -14.52
CA LYS A 144 -0.37 -2.61 -13.13
C LYS A 144 -1.58 -2.02 -12.41
N LYS A 145 -1.97 -2.61 -11.28
CA LYS A 145 -3.03 -2.07 -10.43
C LYS A 145 -2.48 -1.05 -9.44
N ILE A 146 -3.30 -0.07 -9.08
CA ILE A 146 -2.98 0.96 -8.09
C ILE A 146 -3.92 0.81 -6.92
N ALA A 147 -3.36 0.60 -5.73
CA ALA A 147 -4.11 0.59 -4.48
C ALA A 147 -4.03 1.97 -3.81
N ILE A 148 -5.13 2.71 -3.79
CA ILE A 148 -5.17 4.02 -3.13
C ILE A 148 -5.55 3.88 -1.65
N GLY A 149 -4.93 4.69 -0.79
CA GLY A 149 -5.40 4.87 0.57
C GLY A 149 -6.68 5.72 0.63
N ALA A 150 -7.81 5.14 1.04
CA ALA A 150 -9.10 5.82 1.16
C ALA A 150 -9.50 6.09 2.62
N VAL A 151 -8.83 5.47 3.59
CA VAL A 151 -9.01 5.71 5.03
C VAL A 151 -7.69 6.04 5.72
N SER A 152 -7.77 6.94 6.69
CA SER A 152 -6.61 7.40 7.44
C SER A 152 -6.16 6.34 8.44
N HIS A 153 -4.86 6.12 8.52
CA HIS A 153 -4.23 5.32 9.57
C HIS A 153 -3.83 6.14 10.80
N ARG A 154 -3.94 7.48 10.74
CA ARG A 154 -3.53 8.41 11.81
C ARG A 154 -4.71 9.01 12.57
N GLN A 155 -5.89 9.09 11.94
CA GLN A 155 -7.07 9.68 12.56
C GLN A 155 -7.95 8.64 13.24
N LEU A 156 -8.35 8.94 14.49
CA LEU A 156 -9.28 8.08 15.25
C LEU A 156 -10.72 8.15 14.71
N GLN A 157 -11.10 9.23 14.03
CA GLN A 157 -12.39 9.31 13.37
C GLN A 157 -12.46 8.24 12.27
N VAL A 158 -13.46 7.35 12.38
CA VAL A 158 -13.75 6.37 11.34
C VAL A 158 -14.44 7.09 10.19
N GLU A 159 -13.92 6.91 8.97
CA GLU A 159 -14.53 7.42 7.75
C GLU A 159 -15.87 6.72 7.48
N ARG A 160 -16.84 7.49 7.00
CA ARG A 160 -18.13 6.94 6.57
C ARG A 160 -17.96 6.25 5.22
N PRO A 161 -18.75 5.19 4.91
CA PRO A 161 -18.74 4.55 3.59
C PRO A 161 -18.92 5.52 2.42
N ALA A 162 -19.74 6.55 2.58
CA ALA A 162 -19.93 7.59 1.57
C ALA A 162 -18.65 8.42 1.31
N GLU A 163 -17.87 8.71 2.35
CA GLU A 163 -16.61 9.45 2.22
C GLU A 163 -15.55 8.60 1.51
N VAL A 164 -15.52 7.30 1.79
CA VAL A 164 -14.69 6.34 1.07
C VAL A 164 -15.11 6.29 -0.41
N ALA A 165 -16.41 6.17 -0.70
CA ALA A 165 -16.93 6.16 -2.08
C ALA A 165 -16.55 7.44 -2.83
N ASP A 166 -16.59 8.61 -2.17
CA ASP A 166 -16.13 9.87 -2.76
C ASP A 166 -14.64 9.83 -3.13
N GLN A 167 -13.77 9.26 -2.28
CA GLN A 167 -12.34 9.08 -2.62
C GLN A 167 -12.16 8.15 -3.82
N ILE A 168 -12.90 7.04 -3.87
CA ILE A 168 -12.84 6.10 -4.99
C ILE A 168 -13.27 6.79 -6.30
N ARG A 169 -14.38 7.55 -6.29
CA ARG A 169 -14.83 8.29 -7.47
C ARG A 169 -13.83 9.35 -7.93
N ARG A 170 -13.09 9.98 -7.00
CA ARG A 170 -12.01 10.91 -7.34
C ARG A 170 -10.87 10.20 -8.04
N ALA A 171 -10.43 9.04 -7.55
CA ALA A 171 -9.37 8.26 -8.18
C ALA A 171 -9.79 7.66 -9.53
N ALA A 172 -11.06 7.25 -9.68
CA ALA A 172 -11.62 6.71 -10.91
C ALA A 172 -11.58 7.71 -12.11
N LYS A 173 -11.36 9.00 -11.84
CA LYS A 173 -11.11 10.02 -12.88
C LYS A 173 -9.75 9.87 -13.55
N PHE A 174 -8.81 9.15 -12.94
CA PHE A 174 -7.43 9.03 -13.40
C PHE A 174 -6.97 7.58 -13.56
N ILE A 175 -7.56 6.65 -12.80
CA ILE A 175 -7.26 5.21 -12.84
C ILE A 175 -8.54 4.46 -13.21
N ASP A 176 -8.48 3.53 -14.15
CA ASP A 176 -9.64 2.71 -14.52
C ASP A 176 -10.06 1.77 -13.37
N LEU A 177 -11.36 1.51 -13.25
CA LEU A 177 -11.92 0.78 -12.11
C LEU A 177 -11.40 -0.66 -12.00
N ASP A 178 -11.03 -1.29 -13.11
CA ASP A 178 -10.44 -2.64 -13.15
C ASP A 178 -8.98 -2.68 -12.68
N LYS A 179 -8.30 -1.51 -12.66
CA LYS A 179 -6.96 -1.31 -12.13
C LYS A 179 -6.93 -0.62 -10.77
N LEU A 180 -8.09 -0.23 -10.23
CA LEU A 180 -8.19 0.50 -8.97
C LEU A 180 -8.50 -0.43 -7.80
N ILE A 181 -7.56 -0.52 -6.86
CA ILE A 181 -7.73 -1.17 -5.55
C ILE A 181 -7.91 -0.08 -4.49
N VAL A 182 -8.67 -0.39 -3.44
CA VAL A 182 -8.96 0.53 -2.33
C VAL A 182 -8.41 -0.07 -1.04
N SER A 183 -7.59 0.69 -0.32
CA SER A 183 -6.92 0.27 0.92
C SER A 183 -6.93 1.40 1.97
N SER A 184 -6.28 1.18 3.11
CA SER A 184 -5.88 2.25 4.03
C SER A 184 -4.58 2.92 3.56
N ASP A 185 -4.31 4.13 4.04
CA ASP A 185 -3.07 4.85 3.73
C ASP A 185 -1.80 4.10 4.14
N CYS A 186 -1.86 3.38 5.27
CA CYS A 186 -0.78 2.55 5.83
C CYS A 186 -1.43 1.54 6.79
N GLY A 187 -0.62 0.65 7.38
CA GLY A 187 -1.09 -0.29 8.41
C GLY A 187 -1.55 0.40 9.71
N PHE A 188 -2.57 -0.17 10.36
CA PHE A 188 -3.13 0.33 11.64
C PHE A 188 -2.30 -0.01 12.90
N GLY A 189 -1.14 -0.64 12.73
CA GLY A 189 -0.27 -1.11 13.82
C GLY A 189 0.60 -0.03 14.49
N ARG A 190 1.58 -0.47 15.30
CA ARG A 190 2.58 0.36 16.03
C ARG A 190 1.98 1.44 16.94
N GLU A 191 1.25 0.99 17.96
CA GLU A 191 0.64 1.86 18.99
C GLU A 191 -0.28 2.96 18.44
N GLY A 192 -0.75 2.79 17.20
CA GLY A 192 -1.56 3.78 16.53
C GLY A 192 -3.05 3.65 16.84
N LEU A 193 -3.70 2.68 16.21
CA LEU A 193 -5.14 2.57 16.26
C LEU A 193 -5.60 1.43 17.16
N GLY A 194 -6.58 1.69 18.03
CA GLY A 194 -7.28 0.62 18.75
C GLY A 194 -8.00 -0.33 17.78
N ARG A 195 -8.08 -1.62 18.12
CA ARG A 195 -8.69 -2.67 17.26
C ARG A 195 -10.08 -2.32 16.75
N GLY A 196 -10.92 -1.68 17.59
CA GLY A 196 -12.27 -1.26 17.20
C GLY A 196 -12.26 -0.23 16.07
N HIS A 197 -11.39 0.79 16.14
CA HIS A 197 -11.23 1.77 15.07
C HIS A 197 -10.75 1.11 13.78
N ALA A 198 -9.77 0.20 13.87
CA ALA A 198 -9.23 -0.50 12.70
C ALA A 198 -10.30 -1.36 12.03
N PHE A 199 -11.10 -2.07 12.83
CA PHE A 199 -12.23 -2.87 12.36
C PHE A 199 -13.26 -2.01 11.61
N PHE A 200 -13.72 -0.92 12.20
CA PHE A 200 -14.74 -0.08 11.57
C PHE A 200 -14.22 0.69 10.34
N LYS A 201 -12.93 1.06 10.30
CA LYS A 201 -12.30 1.59 9.08
C LYS A 201 -12.22 0.56 7.97
N ALA A 202 -11.87 -0.69 8.28
CA ALA A 202 -11.88 -1.79 7.31
C ALA A 202 -13.31 -2.08 6.80
N ALA A 203 -14.31 -2.04 7.67
CA ALA A 203 -15.72 -2.14 7.27
C ALA A 203 -16.13 -0.99 6.35
N ALA A 204 -15.75 0.25 6.68
CA ALA A 204 -16.04 1.42 5.86
C ALA A 204 -15.40 1.33 4.46
N LEU A 205 -14.19 0.79 4.35
CA LEU A 205 -13.55 0.51 3.06
C LEU A 205 -14.42 -0.41 2.19
N ALA A 206 -14.81 -1.56 2.72
CA ALA A 206 -15.60 -2.55 1.98
C ALA A 206 -17.00 -2.01 1.61
N MET A 207 -17.66 -1.32 2.54
CA MET A 207 -18.98 -0.71 2.31
C MET A 207 -18.90 0.42 1.27
N GLY A 208 -17.87 1.27 1.35
CA GLY A 208 -17.65 2.35 0.38
C GLY A 208 -17.35 1.84 -1.02
N ALA A 209 -16.55 0.76 -1.13
CA ALA A 209 -16.31 0.08 -2.40
C ALA A 209 -17.61 -0.47 -3.01
N ASN A 210 -18.50 -1.06 -2.21
CA ASN A 210 -19.78 -1.57 -2.69
C ASN A 210 -20.71 -0.47 -3.23
N ILE A 211 -20.69 0.74 -2.66
CA ILE A 211 -21.45 1.88 -3.21
C ILE A 211 -21.01 2.13 -4.66
N VAL A 212 -19.71 2.25 -4.90
CA VAL A 212 -19.18 2.52 -6.25
C VAL A 212 -19.39 1.32 -7.18
N ARG A 213 -19.26 0.08 -6.69
CA ARG A 213 -19.55 -1.11 -7.49
C ARG A 213 -20.99 -1.12 -7.97
N ARG A 214 -21.96 -0.88 -7.07
CA ARG A 214 -23.38 -0.81 -7.40
C ARG A 214 -23.68 0.27 -8.45
N GLU A 215 -23.09 1.45 -8.31
CA GLU A 215 -23.23 2.55 -9.27
C GLU A 215 -22.74 2.19 -10.68
N ASN A 216 -21.80 1.25 -10.78
CA ASN A 216 -21.21 0.80 -12.03
C ASN A 216 -21.70 -0.60 -12.47
N GLY A 217 -22.73 -1.14 -11.83
CA GLY A 217 -23.28 -2.47 -12.17
C GLY A 217 -22.34 -3.65 -11.86
N LEU A 218 -21.36 -3.45 -10.98
CA LEU A 218 -20.40 -4.47 -10.56
C LEU A 218 -20.92 -5.26 -9.34
N PRO A 219 -20.51 -6.54 -9.18
CA PRO A 219 -20.94 -7.36 -8.05
C PRO A 219 -20.42 -6.80 -6.72
N GLU A 220 -21.32 -6.67 -5.74
CA GLU A 220 -20.98 -6.25 -4.38
C GLU A 220 -20.37 -7.42 -3.58
N SER A 221 -19.49 -7.11 -2.63
CA SER A 221 -18.96 -8.09 -1.68
C SER A 221 -19.80 -8.11 -0.41
N TYR A 222 -20.04 -9.28 0.16
CA TYR A 222 -20.69 -9.35 1.48
C TYR A 222 -19.79 -8.72 2.56
N VAL A 223 -20.36 -7.84 3.39
CA VAL A 223 -19.66 -7.16 4.49
C VAL A 223 -20.32 -7.58 5.81
N PRO A 224 -19.73 -8.53 6.56
CA PRO A 224 -20.32 -9.03 7.81
C PRO A 224 -20.61 -7.93 8.84
N ALA A 225 -19.74 -6.92 8.90
CA ALA A 225 -19.90 -5.78 9.81
C ALA A 225 -21.15 -4.91 9.52
N ALA A 226 -21.73 -5.03 8.32
CA ALA A 226 -22.93 -4.33 7.91
C ALA A 226 -24.19 -5.21 7.97
N ASP A 227 -24.07 -6.49 8.36
CA ASP A 227 -25.19 -7.40 8.48
C ASP A 227 -25.89 -7.19 9.83
N GLU A 228 -27.07 -6.57 9.79
CA GLU A 228 -27.88 -6.32 10.99
C GLU A 228 -28.27 -7.60 11.74
N LYS A 229 -28.27 -8.77 11.09
CA LYS A 229 -28.54 -10.06 11.74
C LYS A 229 -27.40 -10.50 12.66
N LEU A 230 -26.20 -9.96 12.44
CA LEU A 230 -25.00 -10.22 13.25
C LEU A 230 -24.78 -9.15 14.33
N ALA A 231 -25.65 -8.12 14.40
CA ALA A 231 -25.49 -7.06 15.38
C ALA A 231 -25.73 -7.59 16.79
N MET A 232 -24.78 -7.34 17.70
CA MET A 232 -24.79 -7.92 19.05
C MET A 232 -25.95 -7.42 19.93
N ASP A 233 -26.56 -6.31 19.56
CA ASP A 233 -27.71 -5.69 20.23
C ASP A 233 -29.06 -6.17 19.69
N ARG A 234 -29.07 -7.00 18.64
CA ARG A 234 -30.29 -7.70 18.21
C ARG A 234 -30.61 -8.83 19.17
N VAL A 235 -31.50 -8.55 20.12
CA VAL A 235 -32.16 -9.57 20.93
C VAL A 235 -32.88 -10.53 19.98
N PRO A 236 -32.58 -11.84 19.99
CA PRO A 236 -33.34 -12.82 19.23
C PRO A 236 -34.83 -12.66 19.57
N PRO A 237 -35.75 -12.88 18.63
CA PRO A 237 -37.17 -12.90 18.97
C PRO A 237 -37.36 -13.91 20.10
N THR A 238 -37.57 -13.41 21.31
CA THR A 238 -37.94 -14.23 22.46
C THR A 238 -39.26 -14.87 22.09
N TYR A 239 -39.29 -16.20 22.00
CA TYR A 239 -40.50 -17.00 21.85
C TYR A 239 -41.45 -16.65 23.01
N ILE A 240 -42.31 -15.65 22.80
CA ILE A 240 -43.49 -15.39 23.61
C ILE A 240 -44.65 -15.56 22.65
N GLU A 241 -45.08 -16.81 22.53
CA GLU A 241 -46.46 -17.18 22.22
C GLU A 241 -47.22 -17.37 23.55
#